data_AF-A0A947FYA3-F1
#
_entry.id   AF-A0A947FYA3-F1
#
_cell.length_a   1.000
_cell.length_b   1.000
_cell.length_c   1.000
_cell.angle_alpha   90.00
_cell.angle_beta   90.00
_cell.angle_gamma   90.00
#
_symmetry.space_group_name_H-M   'P 1'
#
loop_
_entity.id
_entity.type
_entity.pdbx_description
1 polymer ?
#
loop_
_entity_poly.entity_id
_entity_poly.type
_entity_poly.pdbx_seq_one_letter_code
_entity_poly.pdbx_strand_id
1 'polypeptide(L)'
;MTQKITIAAGLVLVAIIVGLSLVAADNASEEELTVVAEHMHSHVDKVIALKAAVINGDLESAREPATWLAEHKAPIGMPSAWAPYEEDMRRFADVAATAADLETAAMAVSEIGQACGDCHIASGFRVSFGYAKPPPQALENNVTQMQRHLWAADRMWASLIGPSDAAWDSGTGLLAEVNLKADQLTRDPRKQPRVGELVQAARAVGETGRNLESVEGRTDVYGEFLAICANCHALTGGGPRY
;
A
#
# COMPACT_ATOMS: atom_id res chain seq x y z
N MET A 1 -9.71 73.08 -12.65
CA MET A 1 -8.56 72.66 -13.48
C MET A 1 -8.09 71.35 -12.89
N THR A 2 -8.67 70.23 -13.36
CA THR A 2 -8.63 68.94 -12.65
C THR A 2 -8.11 67.90 -13.63
N GLN A 3 -6.94 67.36 -13.31
CA GLN A 3 -6.07 66.55 -14.15
C GLN A 3 -6.62 65.12 -14.26
N LYS A 4 -6.85 64.65 -15.49
CA LYS A 4 -7.23 63.26 -15.80
C LYS A 4 -5.96 62.40 -15.80
N ILE A 5 -5.90 61.38 -14.94
CA ILE A 5 -4.85 60.36 -14.95
C ILE A 5 -5.37 59.20 -15.79
N THR A 6 -4.71 58.95 -16.91
CA THR A 6 -4.95 57.79 -17.79
C THR A 6 -3.94 56.72 -17.41
N ILE A 7 -4.38 55.57 -16.87
CA ILE A 7 -3.53 54.41 -16.60
C ILE A 7 -3.60 53.49 -17.81
N ALA A 8 -2.49 53.39 -18.56
CA ALA A 8 -2.29 52.38 -19.58
C ALA A 8 -1.91 51.06 -18.89
N ALA A 9 -2.75 50.03 -19.06
CA ALA A 9 -2.43 48.67 -18.61
C ALA A 9 -1.55 48.00 -19.67
N GLY A 10 -0.24 47.98 -19.42
CA GLY A 10 0.74 47.24 -20.22
C GLY A 10 0.69 45.74 -19.91
N LEU A 11 0.70 44.93 -20.98
CA LEU A 11 0.93 43.49 -20.94
C LEU A 11 2.24 43.18 -20.18
N VAL A 12 2.17 42.30 -19.18
CA VAL A 12 3.35 41.60 -18.65
C VAL A 12 3.29 40.17 -19.18
N LEU A 13 4.12 39.89 -20.17
CA LEU A 13 4.39 38.54 -20.66
C LEU A 13 5.40 37.89 -19.68
N VAL A 14 4.94 36.98 -18.82
CA VAL A 14 5.84 36.18 -17.97
C VAL A 14 6.40 35.05 -18.82
N ALA A 15 7.63 35.20 -19.30
CA ALA A 15 8.39 34.11 -19.90
C ALA A 15 8.92 33.21 -18.77
N ILE A 16 8.35 32.02 -18.62
CA ILE A 16 8.91 30.96 -17.77
C ILE A 16 10.06 30.32 -18.56
N ILE A 17 11.30 30.63 -18.18
CA ILE A 17 12.47 29.89 -18.64
C ILE A 17 12.70 28.75 -17.66
N VAL A 18 12.29 27.53 -18.04
CA VAL A 18 12.77 26.31 -17.37
C VAL A 18 14.12 25.95 -18.01
N GLY A 19 15.20 26.12 -17.25
CA GLY A 19 16.53 25.66 -17.63
C GLY A 19 16.59 24.14 -17.57
N LEU A 20 16.61 23.51 -18.74
CA LEU A 20 16.81 22.08 -18.93
C LEU A 20 18.30 21.76 -18.74
N SER A 21 18.67 21.11 -17.63
CA SER A 21 20.00 20.52 -17.48
C SER A 21 19.94 19.08 -17.99
N LEU A 22 20.63 18.82 -19.11
CA LEU A 22 20.79 17.49 -19.70
C LEU A 22 21.56 16.56 -18.76
N VAL A 23 20.84 15.64 -18.15
CA VAL A 23 21.32 14.26 -17.95
C VAL A 23 20.54 13.43 -18.97
N ALA A 24 21.24 12.63 -19.76
CA ALA A 24 20.64 11.78 -20.79
C ALA A 24 19.65 10.79 -20.16
N ALA A 25 18.39 11.18 -20.09
CA ALA A 25 17.27 10.28 -19.91
C ALA A 25 16.80 9.86 -21.30
N ASP A 26 16.62 8.56 -21.50
CA ASP A 26 16.06 7.97 -22.71
C ASP A 26 14.85 8.76 -23.22
N ASN A 27 14.85 9.07 -24.52
CA ASN A 27 13.78 9.81 -25.18
C ASN A 27 12.58 8.86 -25.43
N ALA A 28 11.94 8.37 -24.37
CA ALA A 28 10.70 7.61 -24.50
C ALA A 28 9.62 8.50 -25.13
N SER A 29 8.92 8.01 -26.15
CA SER A 29 7.78 8.66 -26.76
C SER A 29 6.58 8.74 -25.81
N GLU A 30 5.66 9.68 -26.03
CA GLU A 30 4.43 9.78 -25.23
C GLU A 30 3.59 8.49 -25.28
N GLU A 31 3.63 7.77 -26.40
CA GLU A 31 2.97 6.47 -26.58
C GLU A 31 3.60 5.38 -25.68
N GLU A 32 4.93 5.30 -25.62
CA GLU A 32 5.65 4.36 -24.74
C GLU A 32 5.39 4.65 -23.25
N LEU A 33 5.34 5.92 -22.86
CA LEU A 33 5.00 6.32 -21.48
C LEU A 33 3.56 5.93 -21.10
N THR A 34 2.63 5.99 -22.06
CA THR A 34 1.22 5.61 -21.84
C THR A 34 1.10 4.09 -21.63
N VAL A 35 1.77 3.28 -22.45
CA VAL A 35 1.78 1.81 -22.33
C VAL A 35 2.37 1.37 -20.98
N VAL A 36 3.45 2.02 -20.54
CA VAL A 36 4.06 1.74 -19.23
C VAL A 36 3.09 2.09 -18.09
N ALA A 37 2.41 3.23 -18.15
CA ALA A 37 1.45 3.62 -17.12
C ALA A 37 0.25 2.67 -17.03
N GLU A 38 -0.29 2.24 -18.17
CA GLU A 38 -1.37 1.23 -18.23
C GLU A 38 -0.92 -0.12 -17.65
N HIS A 39 0.33 -0.50 -17.91
CA HIS A 39 0.90 -1.72 -17.34
C HIS A 39 1.03 -1.64 -15.81
N MET A 40 1.49 -0.49 -15.28
CA MET A 40 1.54 -0.25 -13.83
C MET A 40 0.15 -0.27 -13.20
N HIS A 41 -0.89 0.25 -13.87
CA HIS A 41 -2.27 0.11 -13.38
C HIS A 41 -2.71 -1.36 -13.29
N SER A 42 -2.31 -2.19 -14.27
CA SER A 42 -2.59 -3.62 -14.23
C SER A 42 -1.91 -4.33 -13.04
N HIS A 43 -0.67 -3.93 -12.68
CA HIS A 43 -0.01 -4.43 -11.47
C HIS A 43 -0.78 -4.03 -10.21
N VAL A 44 -1.21 -2.76 -10.12
CA VAL A 44 -1.98 -2.24 -8.98
C VAL A 44 -3.28 -3.02 -8.80
N ASP A 45 -4.04 -3.26 -9.87
CA ASP A 45 -5.29 -4.01 -9.79
C ASP A 45 -5.07 -5.43 -9.24
N LYS A 46 -4.00 -6.08 -9.69
CA LYS A 46 -3.67 -7.45 -9.29
C LYS A 46 -3.13 -7.51 -7.86
N VAL A 47 -2.32 -6.54 -7.43
CA VAL A 47 -1.85 -6.47 -6.05
C VAL A 47 -2.99 -6.13 -5.08
N ILE A 48 -3.96 -5.30 -5.50
CA ILE A 48 -5.16 -5.03 -4.71
C ILE A 48 -5.98 -6.31 -4.53
N ALA A 49 -6.19 -7.07 -5.60
CA ALA A 49 -6.91 -8.34 -5.54
C ALA A 49 -6.18 -9.35 -4.64
N LEU A 50 -4.87 -9.50 -4.78
CA LEU A 50 -4.03 -10.35 -3.93
C LEU A 50 -4.12 -9.93 -2.46
N LYS A 51 -3.91 -8.65 -2.16
CA LYS A 51 -4.00 -8.12 -0.79
C LYS A 51 -5.38 -8.37 -0.19
N ALA A 52 -6.45 -8.15 -0.96
CA ALA A 52 -7.82 -8.39 -0.50
C ALA A 52 -8.07 -9.87 -0.16
N ALA A 53 -7.60 -10.80 -1.00
CA ALA A 53 -7.71 -12.23 -0.74
C ALA A 53 -6.95 -12.66 0.52
N VAL A 54 -5.70 -12.19 0.68
CA VAL A 54 -4.91 -12.43 1.90
C VAL A 54 -5.60 -11.84 3.13
N ILE A 55 -6.06 -10.59 3.08
CA ILE A 55 -6.80 -9.97 4.19
C ILE A 55 -8.01 -10.83 4.55
N ASN A 56 -8.75 -11.36 3.59
CA ASN A 56 -9.91 -12.21 3.83
C ASN A 56 -9.58 -13.60 4.41
N GLY A 57 -8.29 -13.94 4.54
CA GLY A 57 -7.86 -15.27 4.96
C GLY A 57 -8.13 -16.33 3.88
N ASP A 58 -8.25 -15.92 2.62
CA ASP A 58 -8.54 -16.78 1.47
C ASP A 58 -7.27 -16.98 0.64
N LEU A 59 -6.49 -17.99 1.02
CA LEU A 59 -5.24 -18.34 0.34
C LEU A 59 -5.48 -18.83 -1.09
N GLU A 60 -6.63 -19.45 -1.37
CA GLU A 60 -6.91 -19.97 -2.70
C GLU A 60 -7.20 -18.84 -3.68
N SER A 61 -8.05 -17.88 -3.28
CA SER A 61 -8.33 -16.68 -4.08
C SER A 61 -7.10 -15.79 -4.27
N ALA A 62 -6.08 -15.91 -3.41
CA ALA A 62 -4.81 -15.18 -3.56
C ALA A 62 -3.95 -15.71 -4.71
N ARG A 63 -4.12 -16.97 -5.15
CA ARG A 63 -3.23 -17.61 -6.13
C ARG A 63 -3.31 -16.96 -7.51
N GLU A 64 -4.50 -16.76 -8.05
CA GLU A 64 -4.67 -16.20 -9.40
C GLU A 64 -4.01 -14.82 -9.60
N PRO A 65 -4.26 -13.80 -8.76
CA PRO A 65 -3.60 -12.51 -8.92
C PRO A 65 -2.08 -12.58 -8.69
N ALA A 66 -1.62 -13.45 -7.78
CA ALA A 66 -0.20 -13.66 -7.54
C ALA A 66 0.50 -14.33 -8.74
N THR A 67 -0.08 -15.38 -9.32
CA THR A 67 0.43 -16.03 -10.53
C THR A 67 0.49 -15.03 -11.69
N TRP A 68 -0.55 -14.21 -11.86
CA TRP A 68 -0.53 -13.17 -12.89
C TRP A 68 0.66 -12.22 -12.70
N LEU A 69 0.91 -11.74 -11.47
CA LEU A 69 2.04 -10.88 -11.14
C LEU A 69 3.39 -11.57 -11.39
N ALA A 70 3.49 -12.88 -11.13
CA ALA A 70 4.72 -13.65 -11.35
C ALA A 70 5.02 -13.91 -12.84
N GLU A 71 4.00 -14.05 -13.67
CA GLU A 71 4.13 -14.58 -15.05
C GLU A 71 3.89 -13.57 -16.17
N HIS A 72 3.23 -12.43 -15.91
CA HIS A 72 2.93 -11.48 -16.98
C HIS A 72 4.22 -11.00 -17.66
N LYS A 73 4.10 -10.63 -18.94
CA LYS A 73 5.24 -10.06 -19.69
C LYS A 73 5.32 -8.56 -19.47
N ALA A 74 6.52 -8.06 -19.20
CA ALA A 74 6.79 -6.63 -19.26
C ALA A 74 6.47 -6.06 -20.67
N PRO A 75 5.98 -4.82 -20.76
CA PRO A 75 5.78 -4.15 -22.02
C PRO A 75 7.12 -3.91 -22.74
N ILE A 76 7.06 -3.86 -24.07
CA ILE A 76 8.19 -3.42 -24.90
C ILE A 76 8.50 -1.96 -24.54
N GLY A 77 9.78 -1.61 -24.44
CA GLY A 77 10.23 -0.25 -24.11
C GLY A 77 10.38 0.02 -22.60
N MET A 78 10.20 -0.98 -21.74
CA MET A 78 10.53 -0.84 -20.32
C MET A 78 12.04 -0.56 -20.15
N PRO A 79 12.42 0.50 -19.40
CA PRO A 79 13.83 0.78 -19.11
C PRO A 79 14.53 -0.40 -18.45
N SER A 80 15.68 -0.81 -18.98
CA SER A 80 16.46 -1.93 -18.44
C SER A 80 16.87 -1.72 -16.96
N ALA A 81 17.00 -0.47 -16.53
CA ALA A 81 17.28 -0.11 -15.14
C ALA A 81 16.17 -0.54 -14.15
N TRP A 82 14.96 -0.85 -14.64
CA TRP A 82 13.83 -1.28 -13.81
C TRP A 82 13.75 -2.80 -13.62
N ALA A 83 14.48 -3.56 -14.45
CA ALA A 83 14.42 -5.03 -14.44
C ALA A 83 14.66 -5.65 -13.06
N PRO A 84 15.61 -5.19 -12.22
CA PRO A 84 15.81 -5.78 -10.89
C PRO A 84 14.57 -5.67 -9.98
N TYR A 85 13.86 -4.55 -10.02
CA TYR A 85 12.67 -4.35 -9.19
C TYR A 85 11.47 -5.16 -9.70
N GLU A 86 11.35 -5.32 -11.02
CA GLU A 86 10.35 -6.22 -11.61
C GLU A 86 10.65 -7.67 -11.22
N GLU A 87 11.91 -8.10 -11.29
CA GLU A 87 12.32 -9.45 -10.88
C GLU A 87 12.01 -9.73 -9.41
N ASP A 88 12.26 -8.77 -8.52
CA ASP A 88 11.89 -8.89 -7.10
C ASP A 88 10.37 -8.98 -6.90
N MET A 89 9.60 -8.11 -7.55
CA MET A 89 8.14 -8.16 -7.51
C MET A 89 7.62 -9.53 -7.97
N ARG A 90 8.13 -10.04 -9.10
CA ARG A 90 7.73 -11.33 -9.67
C ARG A 90 8.13 -12.49 -8.77
N ARG A 91 9.32 -12.44 -8.17
CA ARG A 91 9.81 -13.44 -7.22
C ARG A 91 8.90 -13.53 -5.99
N PHE A 92 8.53 -12.40 -5.39
CA PHE A 92 7.64 -12.41 -4.24
C PHE A 92 6.18 -12.74 -4.62
N ALA A 93 5.74 -12.38 -5.82
CA ALA A 93 4.47 -12.85 -6.35
C ALA A 93 4.43 -14.38 -6.51
N ASP A 94 5.51 -15.02 -6.97
CA ASP A 94 5.61 -16.48 -7.03
C ASP A 94 5.55 -17.12 -5.62
N VAL A 95 6.21 -16.51 -4.63
CA VAL A 95 6.10 -16.93 -3.22
C VAL A 95 4.64 -16.86 -2.75
N ALA A 96 3.92 -15.77 -3.05
CA ALA A 96 2.50 -15.66 -2.71
C ALA A 96 1.63 -16.69 -3.44
N ALA A 97 1.90 -16.95 -4.73
CA ALA A 97 1.15 -17.89 -5.55
C ALA A 97 1.32 -19.34 -5.08
N THR A 98 2.49 -19.68 -4.55
CA THR A 98 2.87 -21.03 -4.10
C THR A 98 2.79 -21.21 -2.58
N ALA A 99 2.43 -20.17 -1.84
CA ALA A 99 2.36 -20.19 -0.38
C ALA A 99 1.48 -21.36 0.14
N ALA A 100 1.99 -22.00 1.19
CA ALA A 100 1.32 -23.09 1.90
C ALA A 100 0.41 -22.58 3.04
N ASP A 101 0.63 -21.34 3.47
CA ASP A 101 -0.11 -20.70 4.56
C ASP A 101 -0.28 -19.19 4.33
N LEU A 102 -1.19 -18.60 5.11
CA LEU A 102 -1.54 -17.17 5.02
C LEU A 102 -0.42 -16.25 5.49
N GLU A 103 0.47 -16.73 6.35
CA GLU A 103 1.58 -15.93 6.88
C GLU A 103 2.63 -15.71 5.80
N THR A 104 3.02 -16.77 5.10
CA THR A 104 3.91 -16.71 3.92
C THR A 104 3.33 -15.81 2.84
N ALA A 105 2.03 -15.93 2.53
CA ALA A 105 1.37 -15.09 1.55
C ALA A 105 1.34 -13.61 1.98
N ALA A 106 1.06 -13.31 3.25
CA ALA A 106 1.04 -11.96 3.79
C ALA A 106 2.42 -11.28 3.75
N MET A 107 3.47 -12.01 4.13
CA MET A 107 4.85 -11.52 4.03
C MET A 107 5.22 -11.21 2.59
N ALA A 108 4.89 -12.12 1.65
CA ALA A 108 5.12 -11.90 0.23
C ALA A 108 4.40 -10.67 -0.32
N VAL A 109 3.17 -10.37 0.12
CA VAL A 109 2.46 -9.13 -0.25
C VAL A 109 3.22 -7.89 0.22
N SER A 110 3.75 -7.92 1.44
CA SER A 110 4.52 -6.81 1.97
C SER A 110 5.78 -6.54 1.14
N GLU A 111 6.49 -7.61 0.77
CA GLU A 111 7.69 -7.56 -0.05
C GLU A 111 7.42 -7.07 -1.48
N ILE A 112 6.26 -7.42 -2.06
CA ILE A 112 5.80 -6.81 -3.32
C ILE A 112 5.64 -5.29 -3.14
N GLY A 113 5.07 -4.85 -2.02
CA GLY A 113 4.93 -3.42 -1.69
C GLY A 113 6.28 -2.70 -1.58
N GLN A 114 7.28 -3.33 -0.97
CA GLN A 114 8.66 -2.85 -0.91
C GLN A 114 9.26 -2.72 -2.32
N ALA A 115 9.13 -3.75 -3.18
CA ALA A 115 9.64 -3.71 -4.54
C ALA A 115 9.02 -2.56 -5.36
N CYS A 116 7.71 -2.29 -5.18
CA CYS A 116 7.08 -1.11 -5.76
C CYS A 116 7.73 0.19 -5.25
N GLY A 117 7.95 0.31 -3.94
CA GLY A 117 8.59 1.47 -3.32
C GLY A 117 10.00 1.73 -3.82
N ASP A 118 10.83 0.70 -3.84
CA ASP A 118 12.22 0.77 -4.25
C ASP A 118 12.33 1.21 -5.72
N CYS A 119 11.48 0.67 -6.61
CA CYS A 119 11.41 1.10 -8.01
C CYS A 119 11.00 2.58 -8.14
N HIS A 120 9.98 3.01 -7.38
CA HIS A 120 9.52 4.39 -7.43
C HIS A 120 10.60 5.37 -6.95
N ILE A 121 11.30 5.04 -5.87
CA ILE A 121 12.41 5.84 -5.34
C ILE A 121 13.54 5.92 -6.37
N ALA A 122 14.00 4.78 -6.87
CA ALA A 122 15.13 4.70 -7.79
C ALA A 122 14.84 5.41 -9.13
N SER A 123 13.59 5.36 -9.58
CA SER A 123 13.15 6.01 -10.81
C SER A 123 12.76 7.48 -10.63
N GLY A 124 12.81 8.01 -9.40
CA GLY A 124 12.42 9.37 -9.08
C GLY A 124 10.91 9.65 -9.19
N PHE A 125 10.08 8.60 -9.25
CA PHE A 125 8.63 8.73 -9.26
C PHE A 125 8.11 9.04 -7.86
N ARG A 126 7.24 10.05 -7.77
CA ARG A 126 6.54 10.38 -6.53
C ARG A 126 5.12 9.82 -6.61
N VAL A 127 4.86 8.77 -5.84
CA VAL A 127 3.49 8.30 -5.64
C VAL A 127 2.80 9.20 -4.64
N SER A 128 1.78 9.92 -5.11
CA SER A 128 0.90 10.71 -4.26
C SER A 128 -0.38 9.93 -4.03
N PHE A 129 -0.55 9.45 -2.80
CA PHE A 129 -1.86 9.04 -2.33
C PHE A 129 -2.58 10.32 -1.95
N GLY A 130 -3.67 10.66 -2.65
CA GLY A 130 -4.45 11.86 -2.35
C GLY A 130 -4.84 11.95 -0.86
N TYR A 131 -5.37 13.10 -0.43
CA TYR A 131 -5.76 13.29 0.97
C TYR A 131 -6.61 12.11 1.48
N ALA A 132 -6.04 11.33 2.39
CA ALA A 132 -6.75 10.24 3.01
C ALA A 132 -7.98 10.83 3.71
N LYS A 133 -9.15 10.26 3.45
CA LYS A 133 -10.34 10.58 4.26
C LYS A 133 -9.98 10.34 5.74
N PRO A 134 -10.45 11.18 6.67
CA PRO A 134 -10.22 10.94 8.09
C PRO A 134 -10.64 9.51 8.49
N PRO A 135 -9.95 8.87 9.44
CA PRO A 135 -10.34 7.54 9.88
C PRO A 135 -11.74 7.59 10.49
N PRO A 136 -12.50 6.49 10.44
CA PRO A 136 -13.77 6.39 11.13
C PRO A 136 -13.65 6.75 12.62
N GLN A 137 -14.56 7.60 13.11
CA GLN A 137 -14.49 8.19 14.46
C GLN A 137 -15.28 7.41 15.53
N ALA A 138 -16.28 6.62 15.15
CA ALA A 138 -17.08 5.87 16.12
C ALA A 138 -16.29 4.68 16.68
N LEU A 139 -16.07 4.64 18.00
CA LEU A 139 -15.19 3.62 18.61
C LEU A 139 -15.95 2.45 19.24
N GLU A 140 -17.28 2.51 19.30
CA GLU A 140 -18.06 1.66 20.21
C GLU A 140 -18.43 0.27 19.66
N ASN A 141 -18.28 0.03 18.36
CA ASN A 141 -18.60 -1.26 17.76
C ASN A 141 -17.44 -1.81 16.92
N ASN A 142 -17.38 -3.14 16.86
CA ASN A 142 -16.33 -3.85 16.12
C ASN A 142 -16.32 -3.56 14.61
N VAL A 143 -17.45 -3.21 14.01
CA VAL A 143 -17.49 -2.88 12.57
C VAL A 143 -16.66 -1.62 12.31
N THR A 144 -16.84 -0.57 13.11
CA THR A 144 -16.05 0.65 12.94
C THR A 144 -14.59 0.44 13.35
N GLN A 145 -14.31 -0.39 14.35
CA GLN A 145 -12.93 -0.78 14.69
C GLN A 145 -12.26 -1.54 13.53
N MET A 146 -12.97 -2.44 12.83
CA MET A 146 -12.48 -3.12 11.63
C MET A 146 -12.25 -2.16 10.45
N GLN A 147 -13.10 -1.15 10.28
CA GLN A 147 -12.86 -0.10 9.29
C GLN A 147 -11.60 0.72 9.62
N ARG A 148 -11.30 0.92 10.90
CA ARG A 148 -10.04 1.54 11.35
C ARG A 148 -8.82 0.66 11.07
N HIS A 149 -8.92 -0.66 11.25
CA HIS A 149 -7.88 -1.61 10.81
C HIS A 149 -7.59 -1.48 9.31
N LEU A 150 -8.63 -1.50 8.48
CA LEU A 150 -8.48 -1.38 7.02
C LEU A 150 -7.83 -0.04 6.65
N TRP A 151 -8.30 1.05 7.26
CA TRP A 151 -7.70 2.36 7.05
C TRP A 151 -6.22 2.37 7.45
N ALA A 152 -5.86 1.81 8.61
CA ALA A 152 -4.46 1.71 9.05
C ALA A 152 -3.62 0.87 8.08
N ALA A 153 -4.13 -0.27 7.62
CA ALA A 153 -3.48 -1.12 6.63
C ALA A 153 -3.20 -0.36 5.33
N ASP A 154 -4.17 0.42 4.83
CA ASP A 154 -4.00 1.21 3.60
C ASP A 154 -3.00 2.35 3.79
N ARG A 155 -2.92 2.95 4.99
CA ARG A 155 -1.90 3.96 5.30
C ARG A 155 -0.50 3.35 5.35
N MET A 156 -0.34 2.20 6.01
CA MET A 156 0.94 1.49 6.07
C MET A 156 1.38 1.04 4.66
N TRP A 157 0.47 0.49 3.87
CA TRP A 157 0.70 0.12 2.47
C TRP A 157 1.18 1.29 1.62
N ALA A 158 0.52 2.45 1.73
CA ALA A 158 0.92 3.67 1.05
C ALA A 158 2.36 4.07 1.38
N SER A 159 2.80 3.84 2.61
CA SER A 159 4.17 4.14 3.03
C SER A 159 5.22 3.17 2.47
N LEU A 160 4.85 1.96 2.03
CA LEU A 160 5.76 1.03 1.35
C LEU A 160 5.96 1.47 -0.10
N ILE A 161 4.86 1.70 -0.82
CA ILE A 161 4.91 2.06 -2.25
C ILE A 161 5.41 3.50 -2.47
N GLY A 162 5.06 4.42 -1.59
CA GLY A 162 5.54 5.80 -1.59
C GLY A 162 6.06 6.12 -0.20
N PRO A 163 7.39 6.06 0.04
CA PRO A 163 8.00 6.12 1.38
C PRO A 163 7.59 7.36 2.18
N SER A 164 6.47 7.26 2.88
CA SER A 164 5.76 8.39 3.49
C SER A 164 5.67 8.17 4.99
N ASP A 165 6.47 8.91 5.75
CA ASP A 165 6.48 8.83 7.21
C ASP A 165 5.12 9.22 7.80
N ALA A 166 4.50 10.29 7.28
CA ALA A 166 3.15 10.67 7.69
C ALA A 166 2.11 9.55 7.44
N ALA A 167 2.31 8.72 6.42
CA ALA A 167 1.48 7.54 6.19
C ALA A 167 1.73 6.45 7.21
N TRP A 168 2.99 6.13 7.43
CA TRP A 168 3.39 5.16 8.42
C TRP A 168 2.90 5.53 9.83
N ASP A 169 3.17 6.76 10.27
CA ASP A 169 2.81 7.26 11.61
C ASP A 169 1.30 7.24 11.84
N SER A 170 0.54 7.68 10.83
CA SER A 170 -0.92 7.69 10.95
C SER A 170 -1.51 6.28 10.99
N GLY A 171 -0.98 5.34 10.20
CA GLY A 171 -1.43 3.95 10.18
C GLY A 171 -1.10 3.22 11.48
N THR A 172 0.18 3.21 11.86
CA THR A 172 0.67 2.54 13.08
C THR A 172 0.12 3.19 14.36
N GLY A 173 -0.02 4.52 14.36
CA GLY A 173 -0.68 5.30 15.40
C GLY A 173 -2.11 4.82 15.67
N LEU A 174 -2.91 4.69 14.61
CA LEU A 174 -4.30 4.23 14.71
C LEU A 174 -4.39 2.77 15.14
N LEU A 175 -3.49 1.92 14.64
CA LEU A 175 -3.46 0.49 14.94
C LEU A 175 -3.17 0.23 16.43
N ALA A 176 -2.28 1.01 17.05
CA ALA A 176 -1.98 0.94 18.47
C ALA A 176 -3.19 1.30 19.36
N GLU A 177 -4.16 2.06 18.85
CA GLU A 177 -5.35 2.52 19.60
C GLU A 177 -6.57 1.59 19.51
N VAL A 178 -6.50 0.55 18.68
CA VAL A 178 -7.67 -0.30 18.38
C VAL A 178 -8.23 -0.95 19.64
N ASN A 179 -9.55 -0.96 19.79
CA ASN A 179 -10.24 -1.62 20.89
C ASN A 179 -11.29 -2.66 20.47
N LEU A 180 -10.82 -3.77 19.92
CA LEU A 180 -11.66 -4.91 19.60
C LEU A 180 -11.88 -5.81 20.82
N LYS A 181 -13.09 -6.34 20.94
CA LYS A 181 -13.44 -7.30 21.98
C LYS A 181 -13.73 -8.67 21.37
N ALA A 182 -13.01 -9.69 21.83
CA ALA A 182 -13.05 -11.04 21.25
C ALA A 182 -14.45 -11.69 21.36
N ASP A 183 -15.17 -11.46 22.45
CA ASP A 183 -16.53 -11.92 22.68
C ASP A 183 -17.56 -11.32 21.72
N GLN A 184 -17.25 -10.17 21.13
CA GLN A 184 -18.02 -9.50 20.09
C GLN A 184 -17.59 -9.89 18.67
N LEU A 185 -16.44 -10.54 18.50
CA LEU A 185 -15.92 -10.99 17.20
C LEU A 185 -16.29 -12.45 16.88
N THR A 186 -16.49 -13.28 17.90
CA THR A 186 -16.94 -14.67 17.70
C THR A 186 -17.83 -15.14 18.84
N ARG A 187 -18.92 -15.82 18.48
CA ARG A 187 -19.83 -16.46 19.44
C ARG A 187 -19.31 -17.83 19.90
N ASP A 188 -18.27 -18.39 19.28
CA ASP A 188 -17.67 -19.67 19.69
C ASP A 188 -16.66 -19.43 20.81
N PRO A 189 -16.95 -19.84 22.07
CA PRO A 189 -16.05 -19.59 23.20
C PRO A 189 -14.68 -20.26 23.04
N ARG A 190 -14.58 -21.32 22.23
CA ARG A 190 -13.32 -22.02 21.97
C ARG A 190 -12.36 -21.19 21.11
N LYS A 191 -12.89 -20.27 20.30
CA LYS A 191 -12.10 -19.38 19.44
C LYS A 191 -11.70 -18.08 20.14
N GLN A 192 -12.41 -17.68 21.20
CA GLN A 192 -12.20 -16.40 21.88
C GLN A 192 -10.76 -16.19 22.42
N PRO A 193 -10.07 -17.18 23.02
CA PRO A 193 -8.69 -16.99 23.47
C PRO A 193 -7.76 -16.64 22.30
N ARG A 194 -7.83 -17.39 21.19
CA ARG A 194 -7.00 -17.15 20.01
C ARG A 194 -7.33 -15.82 19.33
N VAL A 195 -8.61 -15.44 19.27
CA VAL A 195 -8.99 -14.09 18.79
C VAL A 195 -8.43 -13.00 19.70
N GLY A 196 -8.46 -13.20 21.01
CA GLY A 196 -7.87 -12.27 21.98
C GLY A 196 -6.35 -12.08 21.79
N GLU A 197 -5.62 -13.18 21.53
CA GLU A 197 -4.19 -13.14 21.18
C GLU A 197 -3.94 -12.32 19.91
N LEU A 198 -4.72 -12.56 18.85
CA LEU A 198 -4.58 -11.83 17.57
C LEU A 198 -4.89 -10.34 17.71
N VAL A 199 -5.87 -9.97 18.56
CA VAL A 199 -6.15 -8.57 18.88
C VAL A 199 -4.96 -7.91 19.61
N GLN A 200 -4.34 -8.62 20.54
CA GLN A 200 -3.14 -8.11 21.23
C GLN A 200 -1.95 -8.00 20.28
N ALA A 201 -1.73 -9.00 19.44
CA ALA A 201 -0.69 -8.98 18.42
C ALA A 201 -0.86 -7.79 17.46
N ALA A 202 -2.08 -7.51 17.01
CA ALA A 202 -2.34 -6.35 16.14
C ALA A 202 -1.93 -5.02 16.79
N ARG A 203 -2.22 -4.84 18.09
CA ARG A 203 -1.79 -3.65 18.83
C ARG A 203 -0.28 -3.59 18.98
N ALA A 204 0.35 -4.71 19.32
CA ALA A 204 1.80 -4.80 19.47
C ALA A 204 2.53 -4.46 18.16
N VAL A 205 2.02 -4.91 17.01
CA VAL A 205 2.55 -4.52 15.69
C VAL A 205 2.41 -3.02 15.44
N GLY A 206 1.28 -2.42 15.84
CA GLY A 206 1.12 -0.96 15.82
C GLY A 206 2.16 -0.24 16.68
N GLU A 207 2.41 -0.71 17.90
CA GLU A 207 3.42 -0.15 18.80
C GLU A 207 4.85 -0.31 18.26
N THR A 208 5.20 -1.50 17.75
CA THR A 208 6.49 -1.76 17.09
C THR A 208 6.69 -0.80 15.92
N GLY A 209 5.68 -0.67 15.03
CA GLY A 209 5.75 0.22 13.88
C GLY A 209 5.96 1.68 14.25
N ARG A 210 5.32 2.17 15.31
CA ARG A 210 5.49 3.55 15.81
C ARG A 210 6.91 3.85 16.31
N ASN A 211 7.65 2.82 16.72
CA ASN A 211 8.99 2.95 17.29
C ASN A 211 10.10 2.71 16.26
N LEU A 212 9.77 2.45 14.98
CA LEU A 212 10.77 2.35 13.92
C LEU A 212 11.36 3.74 13.64
N GLU A 213 12.70 3.84 13.71
CA GLU A 213 13.44 5.07 13.43
C GLU A 213 13.76 5.26 11.95
N SER A 214 13.52 4.24 11.11
CA SER A 214 13.79 4.30 9.68
C SER A 214 12.73 3.53 8.87
N VAL A 215 12.83 3.62 7.55
CA VAL A 215 12.00 2.84 6.61
C VAL A 215 12.34 1.34 6.65
N GLU A 216 13.52 0.99 7.15
CA GLU A 216 13.93 -0.41 7.35
C GLU A 216 13.00 -1.04 8.41
N GLY A 217 12.46 -2.23 8.10
CA GLY A 217 11.52 -2.95 8.97
C GLY A 217 10.04 -2.59 8.77
N ARG A 218 9.69 -1.60 7.94
CA ARG A 218 8.27 -1.34 7.61
C ARG A 218 7.61 -2.54 6.92
N THR A 219 8.37 -3.21 6.07
CA THR A 219 7.95 -4.40 5.33
C THR A 219 7.65 -5.56 6.28
N ASP A 220 8.51 -5.78 7.28
CA ASP A 220 8.27 -6.83 8.28
C ASP A 220 7.01 -6.53 9.10
N VAL A 221 6.90 -5.32 9.64
CA VAL A 221 5.76 -4.88 10.45
C VAL A 221 4.45 -4.93 9.65
N TYR A 222 4.46 -4.53 8.38
CA TYR A 222 3.27 -4.59 7.54
C TYR A 222 2.87 -6.03 7.19
N GLY A 223 3.84 -6.89 6.89
CA GLY A 223 3.61 -8.30 6.59
C GLY A 223 3.04 -9.04 7.81
N GLU A 224 3.59 -8.79 9.00
CA GLU A 224 3.06 -9.33 10.25
C GLU A 224 1.62 -8.85 10.50
N PHE A 225 1.32 -7.57 10.25
CA PHE A 225 -0.04 -7.07 10.38
C PHE A 225 -1.02 -7.75 9.42
N LEU A 226 -0.64 -7.94 8.16
CA LEU A 226 -1.45 -8.65 7.18
C LEU A 226 -1.66 -10.12 7.57
N ALA A 227 -0.64 -10.79 8.10
CA ALA A 227 -0.74 -12.16 8.59
C ALA A 227 -1.75 -12.27 9.75
N ILE A 228 -1.75 -11.30 10.66
CA ILE A 228 -2.73 -11.22 11.76
C ILE A 228 -4.16 -11.05 11.21
N CYS A 229 -4.35 -10.17 10.21
CA CYS A 229 -5.65 -9.99 9.57
C CYS A 229 -6.14 -11.29 8.93
N ALA A 230 -5.29 -11.93 8.13
CA ALA A 230 -5.59 -13.16 7.42
C ALA A 230 -5.99 -14.29 8.38
N ASN A 231 -5.17 -14.53 9.42
CA ASN A 231 -5.44 -15.56 10.41
C ASN A 231 -6.72 -15.27 11.23
N CYS A 232 -6.97 -14.01 11.60
CA CYS A 232 -8.17 -13.63 12.34
C CYS A 232 -9.44 -13.82 11.50
N HIS A 233 -9.41 -13.42 10.23
CA HIS A 233 -10.54 -13.55 9.32
C HIS A 233 -10.82 -15.01 8.96
N ALA A 234 -9.79 -15.82 8.70
CA ALA A 234 -9.93 -17.27 8.52
C ALA A 234 -10.54 -17.95 9.76
N LEU A 235 -10.12 -17.55 10.96
CA LEU A 235 -10.61 -18.12 12.21
C LEU A 235 -12.09 -17.76 12.47
N THR A 236 -12.47 -16.52 12.20
CA THR A 236 -13.79 -15.98 12.53
C THR A 236 -14.82 -16.13 11.40
N GLY A 237 -14.38 -16.44 10.17
CA GLY A 237 -15.20 -16.28 8.97
C GLY A 237 -15.56 -14.82 8.67
N GLY A 238 -14.77 -13.89 9.23
CA GLY A 238 -14.84 -12.46 8.99
C GLY A 238 -14.13 -12.04 7.71
N GLY A 239 -13.94 -10.73 7.53
CA GLY A 239 -13.24 -10.15 6.38
C GLY A 239 -14.08 -9.15 5.59
N PRO A 240 -13.47 -8.17 4.90
CA PRO A 240 -14.17 -7.28 3.99
C PRO A 240 -14.86 -8.05 2.86
N ARG A 241 -16.17 -7.87 2.72
CA ARG A 241 -16.93 -8.34 1.55
C ARG A 241 -17.03 -7.18 0.57
N TYR A 242 -16.35 -7.30 -0.57
CA TYR A 242 -16.42 -6.36 -1.68
C TYR A 242 -17.51 -6.80 -2.66
#